data_AF-A0A8T4JLU0-F1
#
_entry.id   AF-A0A8T4JLU0-F1
#
_cell.length_a   1.000
_cell.length_b   1.000
_cell.length_c   1.000
_cell.angle_alpha   90.00
_cell.angle_beta   90.00
_cell.angle_gamma   90.00
#
_symmetry.space_group_name_H-M   'P 1'
#
loop_
_entity.id
_entity.type
_entity.pdbx_description
1 polymer ?
#
loop_
_entity_poly.entity_id
_entity_poly.type
_entity_poly.pdbx_seq_one_letter_code
_entity_poly.pdbx_strand_id
1 'polypeptide(L)'
;MSKKLFLLFCSALICIVIIAGITSVVEDDSYKMIRGKNVVSLNLTNPLYVETLVKLNPEIEVVSFFQENQNLGYINLFEGIGDNFVIQEGVYEIIAKQDFKLLLPEQ
;
A
#
# COMPACT_ATOMS: atom_id res chain seq x y z
N MET A 1 4.14 -53.20 -15.92
CA MET A 1 3.38 -51.97 -16.23
C MET A 1 3.55 -51.66 -17.71
N SER A 2 2.47 -51.48 -18.48
CA SER A 2 2.60 -51.24 -19.93
C SER A 2 3.15 -49.84 -20.19
N LYS A 3 3.97 -49.66 -21.24
CA LYS A 3 4.52 -48.34 -21.63
C LYS A 3 3.44 -47.26 -21.77
N LYS A 4 2.23 -47.66 -22.17
CA LYS A 4 1.05 -46.80 -22.29
C LYS A 4 0.54 -46.29 -20.93
N LEU A 5 0.55 -47.15 -19.90
CA LEU A 5 0.13 -46.77 -18.55
C LEU A 5 1.14 -45.84 -17.86
N PHE A 6 2.43 -46.03 -18.13
CA PHE A 6 3.49 -45.14 -17.65
C PHE A 6 3.39 -43.73 -18.26
N LEU A 7 3.13 -43.64 -19.57
CA LEU A 7 2.96 -42.34 -20.25
C LEU A 7 1.75 -41.56 -19.73
N LEU A 8 0.61 -42.22 -19.50
CA LEU A 8 -0.58 -41.61 -18.91
C LEU A 8 -0.32 -41.05 -17.50
N PHE A 9 0.44 -41.79 -16.69
CA PHE A 9 0.80 -41.35 -15.35
C PHE A 9 1.73 -40.13 -15.38
N CYS A 10 2.73 -40.11 -16.26
CA CYS A 10 3.62 -38.97 -16.42
C CYS A 10 2.89 -37.71 -16.92
N SER A 11 1.96 -37.84 -17.86
CA SER A 11 1.17 -36.70 -18.32
C SER A 11 0.25 -36.14 -17.24
N ALA A 12 -0.37 -37.01 -16.42
CA ALA A 12 -1.21 -36.57 -15.31
C ALA A 12 -0.38 -35.84 -14.24
N LEU A 13 0.82 -36.32 -13.93
CA LEU A 13 1.72 -35.70 -12.96
C LEU A 13 2.16 -34.29 -13.41
N ILE A 14 2.49 -34.11 -14.69
CA ILE A 14 2.86 -32.80 -15.25
C ILE A 14 1.69 -31.83 -15.18
N CYS A 15 0.47 -32.27 -15.51
CA CYS A 15 -0.72 -31.43 -15.38
C CYS A 15 -0.97 -30.97 -13.93
N ILE A 16 -0.73 -31.84 -12.94
CA ILE A 16 -0.90 -31.49 -11.52
C ILE A 16 0.12 -30.45 -11.06
N VAL A 17 1.38 -30.55 -11.49
CA VAL A 17 2.44 -29.56 -11.13
C VAL A 17 2.16 -28.19 -11.74
N ILE A 18 1.61 -28.14 -12.96
CA ILE A 18 1.23 -26.88 -13.61
C ILE A 18 0.06 -26.20 -12.85
N ILE A 19 -0.92 -26.97 -12.38
CA ILE A 19 -2.06 -26.43 -11.61
C ILE A 19 -1.61 -25.93 -10.23
N ALA A 20 -0.68 -26.62 -9.56
CA ALA A 20 -0.17 -26.21 -8.26
C ALA A 20 0.70 -24.94 -8.29
N GLY A 21 1.29 -24.61 -9.44
CA GLY A 21 2.16 -23.44 -9.61
C GLY A 21 1.43 -22.09 -9.75
N ILE A 22 0.10 -22.09 -9.90
CA ILE A 22 -0.72 -20.88 -10.12
C ILE A 22 -1.41 -20.46 -8.81
N THR A 23 -0.68 -20.47 -7.69
CA THR A 23 -1.11 -19.69 -6.52
C THR A 23 -0.53 -18.30 -6.67
N SER A 24 -1.31 -17.45 -7.34
CA SER A 24 -1.03 -16.02 -7.47
C SER A 24 -0.90 -15.37 -6.10
N VAL A 25 0.16 -14.57 -5.98
CA VAL A 25 0.52 -13.65 -4.91
C VAL A 25 -0.74 -13.06 -4.26
N VAL A 26 -0.86 -13.24 -2.95
CA VAL A 26 -1.74 -12.40 -2.12
C VAL A 26 -1.16 -10.99 -2.23
N GLU A 27 -1.78 -10.14 -3.06
CA GLU A 27 -1.49 -8.72 -3.07
C GLU A 27 -1.89 -8.18 -1.70
N ASP A 28 -0.88 -8.08 -0.85
CA ASP A 28 -0.89 -7.27 0.36
C ASP A 28 -1.32 -5.86 -0.07
N ASP A 29 -2.51 -5.41 0.37
CA ASP A 29 -3.16 -4.09 0.14
C ASP A 29 -2.32 -2.92 0.71
N SER A 30 -1.01 -3.02 0.59
CA SER A 30 -0.01 -2.07 1.04
C SER A 30 0.25 -1.07 -0.07
N TYR A 31 0.01 0.21 0.21
CA TYR A 31 0.37 1.27 -0.72
C TYR A 31 1.89 1.36 -0.78
N LYS A 32 2.48 0.94 -1.90
CA LYS A 32 3.91 1.12 -2.14
C LYS A 32 4.18 2.59 -2.44
N MET A 33 4.99 3.21 -1.60
CA MET A 33 5.42 4.59 -1.72
C MET A 33 6.79 4.64 -2.40
N ILE A 34 6.94 5.51 -3.40
CA ILE A 34 8.23 5.84 -4.00
C ILE A 34 8.79 7.10 -3.37
N ARG A 35 10.11 7.22 -3.31
CA ARG A 35 10.78 8.46 -2.88
C ARG A 35 10.25 9.66 -3.68
N GLY A 36 9.97 10.75 -2.97
CA GLY A 36 9.40 11.97 -3.53
C GLY A 36 7.87 11.96 -3.48
N LYS A 37 7.24 12.57 -4.48
CA LYS A 37 5.80 12.85 -4.50
C LYS A 37 4.98 11.62 -4.91
N ASN A 38 3.97 11.29 -4.12
CA ASN A 38 2.99 10.23 -4.39
C ASN A 38 1.58 10.81 -4.27
N VAL A 39 0.68 10.36 -5.14
CA VAL A 39 -0.75 10.65 -5.03
C VAL A 39 -1.44 9.36 -4.60
N VAL A 40 -2.07 9.38 -3.43
CA VAL A 40 -2.62 8.19 -2.78
C VAL A 40 -4.11 8.39 -2.54
N SER A 41 -4.92 7.44 -3.00
CA SER A 41 -6.34 7.38 -2.66
C SER A 41 -6.51 6.52 -1.42
N LEU A 42 -6.82 7.16 -0.29
CA LEU A 42 -7.06 6.49 0.98
C LEU A 42 -8.55 6.23 1.14
N ASN A 43 -8.91 4.99 1.45
CA ASN A 43 -10.28 4.60 1.80
C ASN A 43 -10.29 4.12 3.25
N LEU A 44 -10.44 5.06 4.19
CA LEU A 44 -10.39 4.79 5.62
C LEU A 44 -11.79 4.67 6.19
N THR A 45 -12.08 3.53 6.83
CA THR A 45 -13.34 3.32 7.57
C THR A 45 -13.43 4.25 8.79
N ASN A 46 -12.29 4.49 9.45
CA ASN A 46 -12.17 5.35 10.62
C ASN A 46 -11.22 6.52 10.30
N PRO A 47 -11.70 7.78 10.33
CA PRO A 47 -10.82 8.95 10.14
C PRO A 47 -9.74 9.03 11.22
N LEU A 48 -8.58 9.55 10.87
CA LEU A 48 -7.42 9.66 11.77
C LEU A 48 -6.66 10.96 11.56
N TYR A 49 -6.02 11.47 12.62
CA TYR A 49 -5.17 12.65 12.51
C TYR A 49 -3.91 12.36 11.69
N VAL A 50 -3.51 13.29 10.83
CA VAL A 50 -2.29 13.18 10.00
C VAL A 50 -1.04 12.92 10.84
N GLU A 51 -0.97 13.48 12.05
CA GLU A 51 0.09 13.19 13.00
C GLU A 51 0.21 11.68 13.32
N THR A 52 -0.92 10.97 13.46
CA THR A 52 -0.93 9.52 13.70
C THR A 52 -0.36 8.76 12.50
N LEU A 53 -0.75 9.15 11.28
CA LEU A 53 -0.20 8.55 10.05
C LEU A 53 1.31 8.74 9.95
N VAL A 54 1.79 9.94 10.27
CA VAL A 54 3.20 10.31 10.20
C VAL A 54 4.02 9.62 11.31
N LYS A 55 3.47 9.47 12.52
CA LYS A 55 4.10 8.70 13.60
C LYS A 55 4.27 7.24 13.24
N LEU A 56 3.30 6.67 12.52
CA LEU A 56 3.36 5.28 12.05
C LEU A 56 4.31 5.12 10.84
N ASN A 57 4.52 6.18 10.06
CA ASN A 57 5.32 6.20 8.83
C ASN A 57 6.34 7.36 8.86
N PRO A 58 7.44 7.24 9.62
CA PRO A 58 8.42 8.31 9.79
C PRO A 58 9.13 8.75 8.49
N GLU A 59 9.02 7.95 7.43
CA GLU A 59 9.48 8.23 6.06
C GLU A 59 8.67 9.32 5.36
N ILE A 60 7.50 9.69 5.87
CA ILE A 60 6.70 10.79 5.34
C ILE A 60 7.35 12.13 5.69
N GLU A 61 7.54 13.01 4.70
CA GLU A 61 7.95 14.40 4.86
C GLU A 61 6.76 15.35 4.87
N VAL A 62 5.79 15.13 4.00
CA VAL A 62 4.64 16.01 3.83
C VAL A 62 3.41 15.18 3.54
N VAL A 63 2.27 15.57 4.11
CA VAL A 63 0.95 15.12 3.68
C VAL A 63 0.14 16.37 3.37
N SER A 64 -0.48 16.41 2.20
CA SER A 64 -1.37 17.51 1.83
C SER A 64 -2.60 16.98 1.13
N PHE A 65 -3.69 17.73 1.22
CA PHE A 65 -4.89 17.46 0.43
C PHE A 65 -5.39 18.75 -0.20
N PHE A 66 -6.01 18.58 -1.37
CA PHE A 66 -6.64 19.68 -2.09
C PHE A 66 -8.14 19.42 -2.16
N GLN A 67 -8.92 20.23 -1.47
CA GLN A 67 -10.38 20.18 -1.51
C GLN A 67 -10.93 21.61 -1.52
N GLU A 68 -11.92 21.87 -2.37
CA GLU A 68 -12.71 23.11 -2.34
C GLU A 68 -11.88 24.41 -2.35
N ASN A 69 -10.81 24.46 -3.15
CA ASN A 69 -9.86 25.59 -3.25
C ASN A 69 -9.03 25.86 -1.98
N GLN A 70 -9.02 24.95 -1.01
CA GLN A 70 -8.13 25.01 0.13
C GLN A 70 -7.03 23.94 0.00
N ASN A 71 -5.79 24.35 0.25
CA ASN A 71 -4.65 23.45 0.36
C ASN A 71 -4.27 23.40 1.84
N LEU A 72 -4.56 22.27 2.48
CA LEU A 72 -4.10 22.00 3.84
C LEU A 72 -2.94 21.01 3.76
N GLY A 73 -1.85 21.37 4.42
CA GLY A 73 -0.60 20.63 4.39
C GLY A 73 -0.02 20.48 5.80
N TYR A 74 0.51 19.29 6.05
CA TYR A 74 1.26 18.94 7.25
C TYR A 74 2.69 18.60 6.83
N ILE A 75 3.69 19.29 7.39
CA ILE A 75 5.10 19.06 7.11
C ILE A 75 5.75 18.41 8.33
N ASN A 76 6.25 17.19 8.16
CA ASN A 76 7.01 16.41 9.14
C ASN A 76 8.50 16.79 9.14
N LEU A 77 8.79 18.09 9.18
CA LEU A 77 10.12 18.64 9.46
C LEU A 77 10.00 19.38 10.79
N PHE A 78 10.84 19.03 11.77
CA PHE A 78 10.85 19.64 13.12
C PHE A 78 9.58 19.41 13.97
N GLU A 79 9.19 18.16 14.20
CA GLU A 79 8.06 17.79 15.08
C GLU A 79 6.65 18.19 14.59
N GLY A 80 6.51 18.64 13.34
CA GLY A 80 5.22 18.93 12.71
C GLY A 80 4.97 20.42 12.53
N ILE A 81 5.39 20.97 11.40
CA ILE A 81 5.06 22.35 11.00
C ILE A 81 3.84 22.27 10.06
N GLY A 82 2.71 22.84 10.50
CA GLY A 82 1.45 22.84 9.75
C GLY A 82 0.26 22.49 10.65
N ASP A 83 -0.94 22.44 10.06
CA ASP A 83 -2.14 22.07 10.80
C ASP A 83 -2.26 20.55 10.89
N ASN A 84 -2.47 20.03 12.10
CA ASN A 84 -2.85 18.64 12.27
C ASN A 84 -4.32 18.49 11.85
N PHE A 85 -4.55 17.96 10.65
CA PHE A 85 -5.88 17.75 10.10
C PHE A 85 -6.28 16.27 10.14
N VAL A 86 -7.59 16.02 10.00
CA VAL A 86 -8.15 14.68 9.94
C VAL A 86 -8.09 14.14 8.52
N ILE A 87 -7.44 13.00 8.35
CA ILE A 87 -7.46 12.19 7.14
C ILE A 87 -8.71 11.31 7.17
N GLN A 88 -9.49 11.41 6.11
CA GLN A 88 -10.68 10.61 5.81
C GLN A 88 -10.57 10.01 4.41
N GLU A 89 -11.64 9.39 3.90
CA GLU A 89 -11.70 8.94 2.51
C GLU A 89 -11.41 10.11 1.55
N GLY A 90 -10.44 9.93 0.66
CA GLY A 90 -10.04 10.98 -0.27
C GLY A 90 -8.69 10.76 -0.94
N VAL A 91 -8.28 11.76 -1.74
CA VAL A 91 -7.00 11.76 -2.46
C VAL A 91 -6.04 12.72 -1.77
N TYR A 92 -4.86 12.19 -1.42
CA TYR A 92 -3.82 12.92 -0.71
C TYR A 92 -2.52 12.92 -1.51
N GLU A 93 -1.75 13.99 -1.40
CA GLU A 93 -0.37 14.05 -1.83
C GLU A 93 0.54 13.75 -0.64
N ILE A 94 1.39 12.74 -0.76
CA ILE A 94 2.36 12.33 0.26
C ILE A 94 3.76 12.43 -0.33
N ILE A 95 4.63 13.20 0.31
CA ILE A 95 6.05 13.30 -0.04
C ILE A 95 6.84 12.36 0.88
N ALA A 96 7.59 11.43 0.30
CA ALA A 96 8.36 10.40 1.00
C ALA A 96 9.88 10.65 0.92
N LYS A 97 10.59 10.49 2.04
CA LYS A 97 12.06 10.58 2.14
C LYS A 97 12.76 9.49 1.32
N GLN A 98 12.16 8.31 1.29
CA GLN A 98 12.66 7.08 0.66
C GLN A 98 11.50 6.16 0.27
N ASP A 99 11.79 5.08 -0.45
CA ASP A 99 10.79 4.06 -0.78
C ASP A 99 10.37 3.28 0.49
N PHE A 100 9.06 3.07 0.67
CA PHE A 100 8.53 2.29 1.80
C PHE A 100 7.13 1.73 1.49
N LYS A 101 6.57 0.93 2.39
CA LYS A 101 5.16 0.51 2.35
C LYS A 101 4.38 1.35 3.35
N LEU A 102 3.35 2.06 2.90
CA LEU A 102 2.50 2.85 3.78
C LEU A 102 1.75 1.93 4.74
N LEU A 103 1.97 2.14 6.03
CA LEU A 103 1.25 1.51 7.11
C LEU A 103 0.04 2.35 7.46
N LEU A 104 -1.12 1.71 7.56
CA LEU A 104 -2.34 2.30 8.11
C LEU A 104 -2.60 1.63 9.46
N PRO A 105 -3.14 2.36 10.46
CA PRO A 105 -3.55 1.72 11.71
C PRO A 105 -4.59 0.63 11.42
N GLU A 106 -4.51 -0.47 12.17
CA GLU A 106 -5.49 -1.56 12.07
C GLU A 106 -6.90 -1.00 12.29
N GLN A 107 -7.82 -1.35 11.37
CA GLN A 107 -9.19 -0.83 11.33
C GLN A 107 -10.10 -1.49 12.38
#